data_AF-A0A8D2JZ36-F1
#
_entry.id   AF-A0A8D2JZ36-F1
#
_cell.length_a   1.000
_cell.length_b   1.000
_cell.length_c   1.000
_cell.angle_alpha   90.00
_cell.angle_beta   90.00
_cell.angle_gamma   90.00
#
_symmetry.space_group_name_H-M   'P 1'
#
loop_
_entity.id
_entity.type
_entity.pdbx_description
1 polymer ?
#
loop_
_entity_poly.entity_id
_entity_poly.type
_entity_poly.pdbx_seq_one_letter_code
_entity_poly.pdbx_strand_id
1 'polypeptide(L)'
;MRPLTEEETRVMFEKIAKYIGENLQLLVDRPDGTYCFRLHNDRVYYVSEKIMKLAANISGDKLVSLGTCFGKFTKTHKFRLHVTALDYLAPYAKYKVWIKPGAEQSFLYGNHVLKSGLGRITENTSQYQGVVVYSMADIPLVSRDGSYYRTQVLFYSRRICFQSG
;
A
#
# COMPACT_ATOMS: atom_id res chain seq x y z
N MET A 1 1.35 -19.15 11.53
CA MET A 1 1.86 -17.83 11.10
C MET A 1 3.38 -17.88 11.12
N ARG A 2 4.04 -17.77 9.97
CA ARG A 2 5.50 -17.87 9.88
C ARG A 2 6.15 -16.48 9.77
N PRO A 3 7.39 -16.30 10.25
CA PRO A 3 8.19 -15.15 9.86
C PRO A 3 8.43 -15.16 8.34
N LEU A 4 8.65 -13.98 7.76
CA LEU A 4 9.05 -13.84 6.37
C LEU A 4 10.52 -14.30 6.22
N THR A 5 10.86 -14.87 5.09
CA THR A 5 12.27 -15.10 4.73
C THR A 5 12.94 -13.79 4.33
N GLU A 6 14.27 -13.77 4.29
CA GLU A 6 15.02 -12.57 3.88
C GLU A 6 14.65 -12.11 2.47
N GLU A 7 14.47 -13.06 1.54
CA GLU A 7 14.06 -12.77 0.17
C GLU A 7 12.67 -12.15 0.08
N GLU A 8 11.70 -12.73 0.80
CA GLU A 8 10.32 -12.21 0.85
C GLU A 8 10.28 -10.82 1.46
N THR A 9 11.06 -10.61 2.51
CA THR A 9 11.22 -9.34 3.20
C THR A 9 11.79 -8.28 2.26
N ARG A 10 12.83 -8.61 1.48
CA ARG A 10 13.40 -7.73 0.46
C ARG A 10 12.38 -7.34 -0.60
N VAL A 11 11.65 -8.31 -1.17
CA VAL A 11 10.65 -8.04 -2.22
C VAL A 11 9.50 -7.17 -1.70
N MET A 12 9.07 -7.41 -0.46
CA MET A 12 8.05 -6.60 0.21
C MET A 12 8.55 -5.16 0.41
N PHE A 13 9.75 -5.00 0.98
CA PHE A 13 10.31 -3.68 1.25
C PHE A 13 10.63 -2.90 -0.02
N GLU A 14 11.12 -3.52 -1.08
CA GLU A 14 11.28 -2.86 -2.39
C GLU A 14 9.96 -2.30 -2.93
N LYS A 15 8.83 -2.96 -2.67
CA LYS A 15 7.52 -2.44 -3.08
C LYS A 15 7.06 -1.29 -2.21
N ILE A 16 7.27 -1.38 -0.91
CA ILE A 16 6.86 -0.35 0.04
C ILE A 16 7.74 0.91 -0.11
N ALA A 17 9.05 0.74 -0.28
CA ALA A 17 10.01 1.83 -0.46
C ALA A 17 9.68 2.71 -1.68
N LYS A 18 9.00 2.18 -2.71
CA LYS A 18 8.51 3.00 -3.85
C LYS A 18 7.48 4.05 -3.46
N TYR A 19 6.83 3.91 -2.30
CA TYR A 19 5.81 4.84 -1.82
C TYR A 19 6.32 5.72 -0.68
N ILE A 20 7.01 5.10 0.29
CA ILE A 20 7.45 5.79 1.51
C ILE A 20 8.91 6.24 1.46
N GLY A 21 9.73 5.69 0.57
CA GLY A 21 11.17 5.89 0.57
C GLY A 21 11.82 5.30 1.82
N GLU A 22 12.63 6.11 2.52
CA GLU A 22 13.44 5.72 3.69
C GLU A 22 12.63 5.67 5.00
N ASN A 23 11.39 6.18 5.00
CA ASN A 23 10.51 6.24 6.17
C ASN A 23 9.96 4.87 6.64
N LEU A 24 10.50 3.77 6.12
CA LEU A 24 10.09 2.43 6.46
C LEU A 24 10.36 2.09 7.94
N GLN A 25 11.41 2.66 8.53
CA GLN A 25 11.76 2.46 9.94
C GLN A 25 10.62 2.93 10.87
N LEU A 26 9.93 4.02 10.50
CA LEU A 26 8.79 4.55 11.25
C LEU A 26 7.59 3.59 11.31
N LEU A 27 7.50 2.64 10.37
CA LEU A 27 6.47 1.59 10.41
C LEU A 27 6.82 0.47 11.38
N VAL A 28 8.10 0.20 11.62
CA VAL A 28 8.54 -0.87 12.53
C VAL A 28 8.60 -0.33 13.95
N ASP A 29 9.22 0.83 14.12
CA ASP A 29 9.46 1.48 15.40
C ASP A 29 8.48 2.65 15.59
N ARG A 30 7.31 2.31 16.15
CA ARG A 30 6.37 3.32 16.65
C ARG A 30 6.57 3.53 18.16
N PRO A 31 6.24 4.73 18.67
CA PRO A 31 6.32 5.00 20.12
C PRO A 31 5.43 4.07 20.95
N ASP A 32 4.36 3.52 20.36
CA ASP A 32 3.43 2.59 21.03
C ASP A 32 3.99 1.16 21.20
N GLY A 33 5.06 0.83 20.46
CA GLY A 33 5.76 -0.44 20.49
C GLY A 33 6.19 -0.93 19.10
N THR A 34 6.97 -2.02 19.10
CA THR A 34 7.50 -2.64 17.89
C THR A 34 6.44 -3.42 17.14
N TYR A 35 6.39 -3.21 15.82
CA TYR A 35 5.52 -3.94 14.90
C TYR A 35 6.33 -4.90 14.04
N CYS A 36 5.74 -6.05 13.74
CA CYS A 36 6.37 -7.08 12.92
C CYS A 36 5.44 -7.51 11.77
N PHE A 37 6.06 -8.02 10.70
CA PHE A 37 5.35 -8.61 9.57
C PHE A 37 5.34 -10.13 9.70
N ARG A 38 4.18 -10.74 9.46
CA ARG A 38 4.00 -12.20 9.51
C ARG A 38 3.28 -12.68 8.27
N LEU A 39 3.68 -13.86 7.80
CA LEU A 39 3.05 -14.50 6.65
C LEU A 39 2.10 -15.60 7.11
N HIS A 40 0.90 -15.58 6.54
CA HIS A 40 -0.13 -16.60 6.73
C HIS A 40 -0.95 -16.73 5.45
N ASN A 41 -1.07 -17.96 4.92
CA ASN A 41 -1.79 -18.26 3.67
C ASN A 41 -1.40 -17.30 2.51
N ASP A 42 -0.09 -17.12 2.30
CA ASP A 42 0.52 -16.21 1.31
C ASP A 42 0.18 -14.72 1.48
N ARG A 43 -0.49 -14.35 2.56
CA ARG A 43 -0.81 -12.97 2.92
C ARG A 43 0.14 -12.48 4.00
N VAL A 44 0.56 -11.24 3.85
CA VAL A 44 1.41 -10.57 4.85
C VAL A 44 0.54 -9.70 5.72
N TYR A 45 0.66 -9.93 7.03
CA TYR A 45 -0.04 -9.20 8.07
C TYR A 45 0.96 -8.35 8.86
N TYR A 46 0.53 -7.13 9.18
CA TYR A 46 1.23 -6.19 10.03
C TYR A 46 0.56 -6.16 11.41
N VAL A 47 1.34 -6.47 12.44
CA VAL A 47 0.84 -6.76 13.79
C VAL A 47 1.87 -6.34 14.84
N SER A 48 1.41 -5.94 16.02
CA SER A 48 2.32 -5.62 17.12
C SER A 48 2.91 -6.88 17.73
N GLU A 49 4.14 -6.81 18.22
CA GLU A 49 4.78 -7.96 18.88
C GLU A 49 4.01 -8.46 20.12
N LYS A 50 3.33 -7.54 20.81
CA LYS A 50 2.47 -7.85 21.97
C LYS A 50 1.35 -8.81 21.56
N ILE A 51 0.65 -8.52 20.46
CA ILE A 51 -0.42 -9.38 19.92
C ILE A 51 0.15 -10.70 19.41
N MET A 52 1.36 -10.69 18.85
CA MET A 52 2.00 -11.93 18.39
C MET A 52 2.31 -12.91 19.51
N LYS A 53 2.73 -12.42 20.68
CA LYS A 53 2.95 -13.29 21.86
C LYS A 53 1.65 -13.96 22.31
N LEU A 54 0.53 -13.23 22.26
CA LEU A 54 -0.79 -13.77 22.59
C LEU A 54 -1.29 -14.74 21.51
N ALA A 55 -1.03 -14.44 20.24
CA ALA A 55 -1.41 -15.27 19.10
C ALA A 55 -0.69 -16.63 19.07
N ALA A 56 0.45 -16.77 19.76
CA ALA A 56 1.15 -18.04 19.88
C ALA A 56 0.30 -19.13 20.58
N ASN A 57 -0.69 -18.73 21.38
CA ASN A 57 -1.60 -19.65 22.07
C ASN A 57 -2.74 -20.18 21.18
N ILE A 58 -2.90 -19.65 19.96
CA ILE A 58 -3.99 -20.01 19.04
C ILE A 58 -3.41 -20.78 17.86
N SER A 59 -4.02 -21.91 17.50
CA SER A 59 -3.59 -22.70 16.35
C SER A 59 -3.74 -21.92 15.04
N GLY A 60 -2.73 -22.02 14.17
CA GLY A 60 -2.66 -21.27 12.91
C GLY A 60 -3.83 -21.51 11.96
N ASP A 61 -4.47 -22.68 12.04
CA ASP A 61 -5.62 -23.07 11.21
C ASP A 61 -6.92 -22.40 11.66
N LYS A 62 -7.02 -22.02 12.94
CA LYS A 62 -8.16 -21.28 13.49
C LYS A 62 -8.03 -19.76 13.30
N LEU A 63 -6.83 -19.29 12.96
CA LEU A 63 -6.56 -17.87 12.75
C LEU A 63 -6.86 -17.48 11.30
N VAL A 64 -7.94 -16.71 11.11
CA VAL A 64 -8.31 -16.18 9.79
C VAL A 64 -7.47 -14.96 9.41
N SER A 65 -7.30 -14.03 10.34
CA SER A 65 -6.48 -12.82 10.19
C SER A 65 -6.02 -12.31 11.55
N LEU A 66 -4.83 -11.72 11.60
CA LEU A 66 -4.35 -10.99 12.78
C LEU A 66 -3.74 -9.67 12.33
N GLY A 67 -4.23 -8.57 12.90
CA GLY A 67 -3.81 -7.23 12.52
C GLY A 67 -4.26 -6.84 11.10
N THR A 68 -3.45 -6.04 10.43
CA THR A 68 -3.79 -5.45 9.13
C THR A 68 -3.09 -6.21 8.01
N CYS A 69 -3.84 -6.66 7.02
CA CYS A 69 -3.27 -7.26 5.82
C CYS A 69 -2.58 -6.18 4.97
N PHE A 70 -1.28 -6.29 4.74
CA PHE A 70 -0.55 -5.38 3.86
C PHE A 70 -0.60 -5.82 2.40
N GLY A 71 -0.80 -7.11 2.15
CA GLY A 71 -0.81 -7.64 0.80
C GLY A 71 -0.70 -9.15 0.75
N LYS A 72 -0.49 -9.66 -0.45
CA LYS A 72 -0.25 -11.08 -0.70
C LYS A 72 0.87 -11.30 -1.71
N PHE A 73 1.56 -12.41 -1.57
CA PHE A 73 2.49 -12.90 -2.57
C PHE A 73 1.71 -13.58 -3.71
N THR A 74 2.17 -13.36 -4.94
CA THR A 74 1.71 -14.13 -6.09
C THR A 74 2.51 -15.41 -6.22
N LYS A 75 2.00 -16.36 -7.02
CA LYS A 75 2.74 -17.56 -7.45
C LYS A 75 4.08 -17.22 -8.14
N THR A 76 4.20 -16.00 -8.68
CA THR A 76 5.43 -15.47 -9.30
C THR A 76 6.34 -14.72 -8.32
N HIS A 77 6.16 -14.93 -7.01
CA HIS A 77 6.92 -14.27 -5.93
C HIS A 77 6.91 -12.74 -5.99
N LYS A 78 5.89 -12.12 -6.60
CA LYS A 78 5.71 -10.67 -6.60
C LYS A 78 4.77 -10.28 -5.47
N PHE A 79 5.18 -9.31 -4.66
CA PHE A 79 4.33 -8.77 -3.62
C PHE A 79 3.26 -7.83 -4.22
N ARG A 80 1.99 -8.13 -3.93
CA ARG A 80 0.83 -7.29 -4.28
C ARG A 80 0.29 -6.62 -3.03
N LEU A 81 0.38 -5.29 -3.01
CA LEU A 81 -0.10 -4.47 -1.91
C LEU A 81 -1.64 -4.38 -1.91
N HIS A 82 -2.25 -4.51 -0.74
CA HIS A 82 -3.69 -4.38 -0.58
C HIS A 82 -4.08 -2.96 -0.14
N VAL A 83 -5.35 -2.60 -0.39
CA VAL A 83 -5.94 -1.31 0.00
C VAL A 83 -5.82 -1.02 1.50
N THR A 84 -5.91 -2.08 2.32
CA THR A 84 -5.82 -2.01 3.79
C THR A 84 -4.47 -1.49 4.30
N ALA A 85 -3.41 -1.49 3.47
CA ALA A 85 -2.13 -0.89 3.84
C ALA A 85 -2.15 0.64 3.74
N LEU A 86 -3.14 1.23 3.05
CA LEU A 86 -3.16 2.66 2.74
C LEU A 86 -3.08 3.53 4.00
N ASP A 87 -3.83 3.20 5.04
CA ASP A 87 -3.90 4.02 6.26
C ASP A 87 -2.53 4.16 6.94
N TYR A 88 -1.69 3.12 6.82
CA TYR A 88 -0.33 3.12 7.36
C TYR A 88 0.66 3.81 6.41
N LEU A 89 0.43 3.74 5.09
CA LEU A 89 1.34 4.32 4.09
C LEU A 89 1.08 5.80 3.83
N ALA A 90 -0.18 6.23 3.89
CA ALA A 90 -0.63 7.57 3.52
C ALA A 90 0.11 8.68 4.29
N PRO A 91 0.27 8.61 5.63
CA PRO A 91 0.95 9.66 6.39
C PRO A 91 2.41 9.84 5.97
N TYR A 92 3.11 8.74 5.71
CA TYR A 92 4.55 8.73 5.45
C TYR A 92 4.92 8.86 3.97
N ALA A 93 3.95 8.80 3.07
CA ALA A 93 4.20 8.85 1.64
C ALA A 93 4.81 10.19 1.20
N LYS A 94 5.94 10.10 0.49
CA LYS A 94 6.68 11.26 -0.02
C LYS A 94 5.97 11.94 -1.19
N TYR A 95 5.40 11.13 -2.10
CA TYR A 95 4.75 11.63 -3.31
C TYR A 95 3.23 11.47 -3.21
N LYS A 96 2.54 12.61 -3.29
CA LYS A 96 1.08 12.72 -3.17
C LYS A 96 0.51 13.44 -4.39
N VAL A 97 -0.67 12.99 -4.81
CA VAL A 97 -1.47 13.59 -5.90
C VAL A 97 -2.87 13.86 -5.37
N TRP A 98 -3.34 15.10 -5.52
CA TRP A 98 -4.70 15.49 -5.18
C TRP A 98 -5.54 15.53 -6.44
N ILE A 99 -6.73 14.92 -6.38
CA ILE A 99 -7.67 14.87 -7.51
C ILE A 99 -8.88 15.76 -7.24
N LYS A 100 -9.39 16.39 -8.31
CA LYS A 100 -10.58 17.23 -8.25
C LYS A 100 -11.84 16.37 -8.04
N PRO A 101 -12.91 16.92 -7.41
CA PRO A 101 -14.16 16.19 -7.18
C PRO A 101 -14.76 15.53 -8.43
N GLY A 102 -14.69 16.20 -9.59
CA GLY A 102 -15.19 15.64 -10.86
C GLY A 102 -14.45 14.39 -11.36
N ALA A 103 -13.25 14.11 -10.84
CA ALA A 103 -12.46 12.92 -11.17
C ALA A 103 -12.43 11.88 -10.03
N GLU A 104 -12.90 12.22 -8.83
CA GLU A 104 -12.89 11.33 -7.66
C GLU A 104 -13.71 10.07 -7.90
N GLN A 105 -14.95 10.23 -8.33
CA GLN A 105 -15.84 9.10 -8.59
C GLN A 105 -15.26 8.16 -9.66
N SER A 106 -14.70 8.72 -10.72
CA SER A 106 -14.06 7.93 -11.78
C SER A 106 -12.87 7.13 -11.25
N PHE A 107 -12.04 7.75 -10.41
CA PHE A 107 -10.90 7.08 -9.78
C PHE A 107 -11.35 5.96 -8.83
N LEU A 108 -12.38 6.18 -8.01
CA LEU A 108 -12.91 5.18 -7.08
C LEU A 108 -13.41 3.91 -7.79
N TYR A 109 -13.94 4.06 -9.01
CA TYR A 109 -14.44 2.93 -9.81
C TYR A 109 -13.38 2.11 -10.57
N GLY A 110 -12.09 2.45 -10.48
CA GLY A 110 -11.06 1.72 -11.23
C GLY A 110 -10.38 2.52 -12.34
N ASN A 111 -10.91 3.71 -12.69
CA ASN A 111 -10.41 4.44 -13.85
C ASN A 111 -9.14 5.22 -13.53
N HIS A 112 -8.38 5.51 -14.58
CA HIS A 112 -7.20 6.37 -14.49
C HIS A 112 -7.62 7.84 -14.34
N VAL A 113 -6.92 8.59 -13.48
CA VAL A 113 -7.07 10.05 -13.35
C VAL A 113 -6.59 10.73 -14.63
N LEU A 114 -7.42 11.56 -15.25
CA LEU A 114 -7.01 12.35 -16.43
C LEU A 114 -6.28 13.63 -16.01
N LYS A 115 -5.50 14.23 -16.92
CA LYS A 115 -4.82 15.52 -16.67
C LYS A 115 -5.81 16.62 -16.25
N SER A 116 -7.04 16.61 -16.77
CA SER A 116 -8.12 17.53 -16.40
C SER A 116 -8.57 17.39 -14.93
N GLY A 117 -8.52 16.16 -14.41
CA GLY A 117 -8.90 15.79 -13.05
C GLY A 117 -7.79 15.95 -12.01
N LEU A 118 -6.58 16.31 -12.43
CA LEU A 118 -5.46 16.55 -11.53
C LEU A 118 -5.62 17.93 -10.87
N GLY A 119 -5.59 17.96 -9.53
CA GLY A 119 -5.65 19.19 -8.74
C GLY A 119 -4.25 19.69 -8.39
N ARG A 120 -3.54 18.93 -7.55
CA ARG A 120 -2.18 19.24 -7.08
C ARG A 120 -1.30 18.00 -7.20
N ILE A 121 -0.02 18.18 -7.50
CA ILE A 121 0.98 17.10 -7.48
C ILE A 121 2.18 17.56 -6.68
N THR A 122 2.84 16.61 -6.02
CA THR A 122 4.11 16.87 -5.34
C THR A 122 5.21 17.11 -6.37
N GLU A 123 6.03 18.15 -6.16
CA GLU A 123 7.17 18.45 -7.03
C GLU A 123 8.20 17.31 -7.03
N ASN A 124 9.00 17.21 -8.09
CA ASN A 124 10.03 16.16 -8.28
C ASN A 124 9.49 14.72 -8.33
N THR A 125 8.22 14.54 -8.73
CA THR A 125 7.67 13.20 -9.00
C THR A 125 8.20 12.69 -10.34
N SER A 126 9.10 11.70 -10.31
CA SER A 126 9.64 11.07 -11.51
C SER A 126 8.61 10.20 -12.23
N GLN A 127 8.82 9.97 -13.52
CA GLN A 127 8.00 9.03 -14.27
C GLN A 127 8.12 7.64 -13.64
N TYR A 128 6.99 6.96 -13.51
CA TYR A 128 6.84 5.65 -12.89
C TYR A 128 6.96 5.57 -11.36
N GLN A 129 7.09 6.71 -10.67
CA GLN A 129 7.13 6.76 -9.22
C GLN A 129 5.79 6.31 -8.60
N GLY A 130 5.86 5.71 -7.41
CA GLY A 130 4.67 5.40 -6.63
C GLY A 130 4.10 6.63 -5.93
N VAL A 131 2.86 7.03 -6.28
CA VAL A 131 2.17 8.19 -5.69
C VAL A 131 0.85 7.84 -4.97
N VAL A 132 0.66 8.32 -3.74
CA VAL A 132 -0.63 8.17 -3.02
C VAL A 132 -1.61 9.18 -3.59
N VAL A 133 -2.83 8.74 -3.89
CA VAL A 133 -3.90 9.62 -4.37
C VAL A 133 -4.74 10.12 -3.20
N TYR A 134 -5.03 11.40 -3.20
CA TYR A 134 -5.82 12.11 -2.21
C TYR A 134 -6.98 12.86 -2.88
N SER A 135 -8.08 13.00 -2.17
CA SER A 135 -9.12 13.99 -2.47
C SER A 135 -8.60 15.40 -2.19
N MET A 136 -9.25 16.44 -2.75
CA MET A 136 -9.01 17.83 -2.34
C MET A 136 -9.23 18.07 -0.83
N ALA A 137 -9.97 17.20 -0.15
CA ALA A 137 -10.18 17.26 1.30
C ALA A 137 -9.11 16.53 2.13
N ASP A 138 -7.94 16.22 1.55
CA ASP A 138 -6.86 15.46 2.20
C ASP A 138 -7.24 14.04 2.66
N ILE A 139 -8.31 13.48 2.06
CA ILE A 139 -8.74 12.10 2.31
C ILE A 139 -7.96 11.18 1.36
N PRO A 140 -7.23 10.16 1.85
CA PRO A 140 -6.53 9.23 0.98
C PRO A 140 -7.55 8.35 0.25
N LEU A 141 -7.46 8.32 -1.08
CA LEU A 141 -8.39 7.62 -1.95
C LEU A 141 -7.77 6.34 -2.51
N VAL A 142 -8.61 5.32 -2.69
CA VAL A 142 -8.21 4.08 -3.34
C VAL A 142 -9.22 3.64 -4.37
N SER A 143 -8.68 3.27 -5.51
CA SER A 143 -9.40 2.66 -6.60
C SER A 143 -9.62 1.17 -6.31
N ARG A 144 -10.87 0.71 -6.35
CA ARG A 144 -11.19 -0.72 -6.41
C ARG A 144 -11.29 -1.10 -7.88
N ASP A 145 -10.22 -1.69 -8.42
CA ASP A 145 -10.32 -2.31 -9.73
C ASP A 145 -11.22 -3.55 -9.60
N GLY A 146 -12.39 -3.52 -10.24
CA GLY A 146 -13.42 -4.58 -10.18
C GLY A 146 -12.98 -5.93 -10.77
N SER A 147 -11.77 -5.97 -11.36
CA SER A 147 -11.10 -7.19 -11.74
C SER A 147 -10.59 -7.92 -10.49
N TYR A 148 -11.26 -9.01 -10.10
CA TYR A 148 -11.02 -9.91 -8.95
C TYR A 148 -9.55 -10.37 -8.70
N TYR A 149 -8.60 -9.98 -9.55
CA TYR A 149 -7.20 -10.37 -9.53
C TYR A 149 -6.21 -9.21 -9.50
N ARG A 150 -6.66 -7.94 -9.46
CA ARG A 150 -5.76 -6.78 -9.54
C ARG A 150 -6.13 -5.68 -8.55
N THR A 151 -6.03 -5.98 -7.26
CA THR A 151 -5.80 -4.94 -6.24
C THR A 151 -4.37 -4.40 -6.44
N GLN A 152 -4.14 -3.71 -7.55
CA GLN A 152 -3.09 -2.71 -7.59
C GLN A 152 -3.79 -1.50 -7.00
N VAL A 153 -3.41 -1.12 -5.78
CA VAL A 153 -3.54 0.28 -5.42
C VAL A 153 -2.87 1.00 -6.57
N LEU A 154 -3.68 1.69 -7.39
CA LEU A 154 -3.27 2.38 -8.60
C LEU A 154 -2.50 3.63 -8.14
N PHE A 155 -1.37 3.36 -7.50
CA PHE A 155 -0.27 4.28 -7.38
C PHE A 155 0.24 4.48 -8.79
N TYR A 156 -0.26 5.58 -9.30
CA TYR A 156 -0.27 6.05 -10.66
C TYR A 156 1.12 5.97 -11.32
N SER A 157 1.31 5.08 -12.30
CA SER A 157 2.62 4.96 -12.99
C SER A 157 2.54 4.55 -14.46
N ARG A 158 1.44 3.98 -14.99
CA ARG A 158 1.43 3.53 -16.40
C ARG A 158 0.91 4.51 -17.46
N ARG A 159 0.12 5.55 -17.13
CA ARG A 159 -0.43 6.49 -18.15
C ARG A 159 -0.79 7.87 -17.57
N ILE A 160 0.13 8.62 -16.95
CA ILE A 160 -0.03 10.08 -16.99
C ILE A 160 0.50 10.34 -18.38
N CYS A 161 -0.36 10.73 -19.32
CA CYS A 161 0.13 11.43 -20.49
C CYS A 161 0.81 12.71 -20.01
N PHE A 162 2.06 12.60 -19.57
CA PHE A 162 3.06 13.63 -19.78
C PHE A 162 3.26 13.66 -21.31
N GLN A 163 2.27 14.18 -22.04
CA GLN A 163 2.58 14.84 -23.30
C GLN A 163 3.29 16.12 -22.90
N SER A 164 4.59 16.00 -22.69
CA SER A 164 5.54 17.08 -22.93
C SER A 164 5.33 17.52 -24.38
N GLY A 165 4.87 18.77 -24.56
CA GLY A 165 5.16 19.52 -25.77
C GLY A 165 6.64 19.87 -25.82
#